data_AF-A0A9D1YT75-F1
#
_entry.id   AF-A0A9D1YT75-F1
#
_cell.length_a   1.000
_cell.length_b   1.000
_cell.length_c   1.000
_cell.angle_alpha   90.00
_cell.angle_beta   90.00
_cell.angle_gamma   90.00
#
_symmetry.space_group_name_H-M   'P 1'
#
loop_
_entity.id
_entity.type
_entity.pdbx_description
1 polymer ?
#
loop_
_entity_poly.entity_id
_entity_poly.type
_entity_poly.pdbx_seq_one_letter_code
_entity_poly.pdbx_strand_id
1 'polypeptide(L)'
;LEETAELLQAACRVLGIPAPGRVAGKKTTTALDGMQKLDEWLHAVGARLVAIDVDSDDVLVAPVLAADHETFADRDSDTVRLRSVEQFVAHSS
;
A
#
# COMPACT_ATOMS: atom_id res chain seq x y z
N LEU A 1 10.23 -9.87 -4.87
CA LEU A 1 9.81 -8.91 -5.93
C LEU A 1 8.82 -9.51 -6.92
N GLU A 2 9.03 -10.74 -7.42
CA GLU A 2 8.05 -11.41 -8.30
C GLU A 2 6.79 -11.85 -7.56
N GLU A 3 6.92 -12.61 -6.48
CA GLU A 3 5.78 -13.01 -5.64
C GLU A 3 4.98 -11.82 -5.09
N THR A 4 5.67 -10.75 -4.69
CA THR A 4 5.04 -9.53 -4.17
C THR A 4 4.14 -8.85 -5.21
N ALA A 5 4.54 -8.86 -6.48
CA ALA A 5 3.76 -8.26 -7.56
C ALA A 5 2.51 -9.11 -7.90
N GLU A 6 2.63 -10.44 -7.84
CA GLU A 6 1.52 -11.36 -8.09
C GLU A 6 0.46 -11.30 -6.98
N LEU A 7 0.90 -11.24 -5.71
CA LEU A 7 0.02 -11.05 -4.55
C LEU A 7 -0.80 -9.76 -4.66
N LEU A 8 -0.17 -8.66 -5.09
CA LEU A 8 -0.85 -7.38 -5.28
C LEU A 8 -1.90 -7.45 -6.41
N GLN A 9 -1.55 -8.05 -7.54
CA GLN A 9 -2.49 -8.21 -8.65
C GLN A 9 -3.69 -9.09 -8.25
N ALA A 10 -3.45 -10.13 -7.44
CA ALA A 10 -4.51 -10.97 -6.88
C ALA A 10 -5.44 -10.16 -5.95
N ALA A 11 -4.89 -9.35 -5.04
CA ALA A 11 -5.67 -8.50 -4.15
C ALA A 11 -6.53 -7.48 -4.91
N CYS A 12 -5.96 -6.81 -5.93
CA CYS A 12 -6.71 -5.87 -6.78
C CYS A 12 -7.89 -6.58 -7.50
N ARG A 13 -7.66 -7.79 -8.00
CA ARG A 13 -8.72 -8.59 -8.65
C ARG A 13 -9.85 -8.94 -7.69
N VAL A 14 -9.54 -9.33 -6.45
CA VAL A 14 -10.55 -9.63 -5.41
C VAL A 14 -11.40 -8.39 -5.10
N LEU A 15 -10.78 -7.21 -5.11
CA LEU A 15 -11.45 -5.94 -4.83
C LEU A 15 -12.20 -5.35 -6.03
N GLY A 16 -12.14 -6.01 -7.20
CA GLY A 16 -12.81 -5.52 -8.42
C GLY A 16 -12.22 -4.24 -9.00
N ILE A 17 -11.02 -3.85 -8.55
CA ILE A 17 -10.30 -2.70 -9.06
C ILE A 17 -9.37 -3.13 -10.19
N PRO A 18 -9.03 -2.23 -11.14
CA PRO A 18 -7.96 -2.48 -12.09
C PRO A 18 -6.72 -2.99 -11.34
N ALA A 19 -5.86 -3.77 -12.00
CA ALA A 19 -4.58 -4.22 -11.42
C ALA A 19 -3.42 -3.49 -12.11
N PRO A 20 -2.39 -3.04 -11.37
CA PRO A 20 -1.25 -2.37 -11.98
C PRO A 20 -0.45 -3.39 -12.80
N GLY A 21 -0.31 -3.11 -14.10
CA GLY A 21 0.46 -3.95 -15.02
C GLY A 21 1.96 -3.74 -14.84
N ARG A 22 2.75 -4.80 -15.04
CA ARG A 22 4.20 -4.66 -15.20
C ARG A 22 4.49 -3.89 -16.49
N VAL A 23 5.24 -2.79 -16.39
CA VAL A 23 5.81 -2.10 -17.56
C VAL A 23 7.27 -2.57 -17.70
N ALA A 24 7.55 -3.32 -18.76
CA ALA A 24 8.90 -3.80 -19.03
C ALA A 24 9.91 -2.64 -19.08
N GLY A 25 11.05 -2.80 -18.40
CA GLY A 25 12.12 -1.79 -18.37
C GLY A 25 11.95 -0.65 -17.37
N LYS A 26 10.78 -0.48 -16.73
CA LYS A 26 10.59 0.47 -15.62
C LYS A 26 10.63 -0.28 -14.29
N LYS A 27 11.78 -0.25 -13.62
CA LYS A 27 11.87 -0.65 -12.20
C LYS A 27 11.59 0.56 -11.33
N THR A 28 10.74 0.42 -10.33
CA THR A 28 10.72 1.34 -9.19
C THR A 28 12.03 1.22 -8.43
N THR A 29 12.62 2.36 -8.05
CA THR A 29 13.95 2.45 -7.46
C THR A 29 14.01 1.81 -6.09
N THR A 30 12.93 1.95 -5.32
CA THR A 30 12.76 1.39 -3.96
C THR A 30 11.35 0.81 -3.79
N ALA A 31 11.17 -0.01 -2.74
CA ALA A 31 9.83 -0.51 -2.35
C ALA A 31 8.91 0.65 -1.91
N LEU A 32 9.46 1.66 -1.23
CA LEU A 32 8.75 2.88 -0.80
C LEU A 32 8.20 3.68 -1.98
N ASP A 33 9.01 3.92 -3.01
CA ASP A 33 8.57 4.60 -4.25
C ASP A 33 7.45 3.81 -4.95
N GLY A 34 7.51 2.48 -4.87
CA GLY A 34 6.50 1.59 -5.43
C GLY A 34 5.16 1.70 -4.70
N MET A 35 5.19 1.76 -3.37
CA MET A 35 3.98 1.91 -2.55
C MET A 35 3.30 3.26 -2.74
N GLN A 36 4.07 4.35 -2.84
CA GLN A 36 3.50 5.69 -3.10
C GLN A 36 2.78 5.73 -4.45
N LYS A 37 3.43 5.26 -5.52
CA LYS A 37 2.81 5.21 -6.86
C LYS A 37 1.58 4.32 -6.91
N LEU A 38 1.58 3.25 -6.13
CA LEU A 38 0.44 2.35 -6.02
C LEU A 38 -0.71 3.02 -5.27
N ASP A 39 -0.46 3.71 -4.15
CA ASP A 39 -1.48 4.46 -3.42
C ASP A 39 -2.12 5.55 -4.29
N GLU A 40 -1.29 6.32 -5.02
CA GLU A 40 -1.77 7.34 -5.96
C GLU A 40 -2.71 6.76 -7.02
N TRP A 41 -2.33 5.62 -7.59
CA TRP A 41 -3.14 4.98 -8.62
C TRP A 41 -4.41 4.35 -8.05
N LEU A 42 -4.36 3.76 -6.85
CA LEU A 42 -5.53 3.24 -6.14
C LEU A 42 -6.51 4.38 -5.82
N HIS A 43 -6.00 5.55 -5.46
CA HIS A 43 -6.82 6.72 -5.16
C HIS A 43 -7.72 7.08 -6.35
N ALA A 44 -7.17 7.03 -7.57
CA ALA A 44 -7.93 7.31 -8.79
C ALA A 44 -9.11 6.36 -9.03
N VAL A 45 -9.11 5.17 -8.41
CA VAL A 45 -10.18 4.16 -8.50
C VAL A 45 -10.99 4.01 -7.20
N GLY A 46 -10.83 4.94 -6.25
CA GLY A 46 -11.61 4.98 -5.01
C GLY A 46 -11.09 4.07 -3.90
N ALA A 47 -9.83 3.62 -3.98
CA ALA A 47 -9.15 2.85 -2.94
C ALA A 47 -7.90 3.59 -2.44
N ARG A 48 -7.34 3.22 -1.29
CA ARG A 48 -6.08 3.74 -0.75
C ARG A 48 -5.32 2.64 -0.03
N LEU A 49 -4.04 2.83 0.22
CA LEU A 49 -3.23 1.93 1.04
C LEU A 49 -3.11 2.45 2.47
N VAL A 50 -3.14 1.51 3.40
CA VAL A 50 -2.73 1.69 4.79
C VAL A 50 -1.54 0.77 5.05
N ALA A 51 -0.45 1.35 5.57
CA ALA A 51 0.70 0.61 6.05
C ALA A 51 0.41 0.09 7.46
N ILE A 52 0.76 -1.18 7.67
CA ILE A 52 0.63 -1.88 8.94
C ILE A 52 2.05 -1.94 9.52
N ASP A 53 2.32 -1.02 10.43
CA ASP A 53 3.57 -0.93 11.17
C ASP A 53 3.49 -1.92 12.35
N VAL A 54 4.16 -3.05 12.15
CA VAL A 54 4.40 -4.10 13.13
C VAL A 54 5.89 -4.09 13.47
N ASP A 55 6.27 -4.52 14.69
CA ASP A 55 7.68 -4.71 15.09
C ASP A 55 8.33 -5.86 14.28
N SER A 56 8.51 -5.67 12.97
CA SER A 56 9.08 -6.58 11.99
C SER A 56 9.81 -5.78 10.93
N ASP A 57 10.81 -6.40 10.28
CA ASP A 57 11.49 -5.82 9.12
C ASP A 57 10.61 -5.82 7.85
N ASP A 58 9.44 -6.45 7.91
CA ASP A 58 8.50 -6.55 6.78
C ASP A 58 7.55 -5.36 6.71
N VAL A 59 7.44 -4.75 5.52
CA VAL A 59 6.43 -3.73 5.24
C VAL A 59 5.14 -4.38 4.78
N LEU A 60 4.14 -4.40 5.65
CA LEU A 60 2.81 -4.88 5.35
C LEU A 60 1.91 -3.70 4.93
N VAL A 61 1.19 -3.85 3.82
CA VAL A 61 0.22 -2.86 3.35
C VAL A 61 -1.10 -3.53 3.02
N ALA A 62 -2.21 -2.85 3.32
CA ALA A 62 -3.55 -3.30 2.98
C ALA A 62 -4.31 -2.23 2.20
N PRO A 63 -4.99 -2.59 1.10
CA PRO A 63 -5.92 -1.70 0.43
C PRO A 63 -7.21 -1.52 1.25
N VAL A 64 -7.72 -0.29 1.30
CA VAL A 64 -9.00 0.12 1.90
C VAL A 64 -9.76 1.00 0.92
N LEU A 65 -11.05 1.22 1.15
CA LEU A 65 -11.79 2.23 0.38
C LEU A 65 -11.28 3.63 0.72
N ALA A 66 -11.21 4.51 -0.27
CA ALA A 66 -10.73 5.88 -0.06
C ALA A 66 -11.57 6.64 0.97
N ALA A 67 -12.88 6.37 1.02
CA ALA A 67 -13.80 6.96 1.99
C ALA A 67 -13.49 6.57 3.45
N ASP A 68 -12.88 5.40 3.66
CA ASP A 68 -12.56 4.88 5.00
C ASP A 68 -11.08 5.11 5.37
N HIS A 69 -10.29 5.68 4.45
CA HIS A 69 -8.84 5.74 4.57
C HIS A 69 -8.38 6.46 5.84
N GLU A 70 -8.89 7.67 6.11
CA GLU A 70 -8.56 8.43 7.32
C GLU A 70 -8.96 7.68 8.60
N THR A 71 -10.07 6.93 8.56
CA THR A 71 -10.55 6.16 9.72
C THR A 71 -9.61 5.01 10.08
N PHE A 72 -8.92 4.43 9.09
CA PHE A 72 -7.94 3.36 9.31
C PHE A 72 -6.52 3.88 9.52
N ALA A 73 -6.11 4.91 8.79
CA ALA A 73 -4.73 5.44 8.75
C ALA A 73 -4.30 6.18 10.03
N ASP A 74 -5.24 6.52 10.92
CA ASP A 74 -4.94 7.18 12.20
C ASP A 74 -5.23 6.26 13.40
N ARG A 75 -5.20 4.94 13.21
CA ARG A 75 -5.42 3.97 14.30
C ARG A 75 -4.12 3.41 14.84
N ASP A 76 -3.95 3.59 16.14
CA ASP A 76 -2.98 2.87 16.93
C ASP A 76 -3.66 1.86 17.85
N SER A 77 -3.03 0.70 17.98
CA SER A 77 -3.31 -0.30 19.01
C SER A 77 -2.00 -0.68 19.70
N ASP A 78 -2.09 -1.41 20.82
CA ASP A 78 -0.92 -1.85 21.59
C ASP A 78 0.05 -2.74 20.77
N THR A 79 -0.40 -3.34 19.66
CA THR A 79 0.37 -4.33 18.89
C THR A 79 0.55 -3.98 17.41
N VAL A 80 -0.23 -3.02 16.90
CA VAL A 80 -0.24 -2.64 15.48
C VAL A 80 -0.50 -1.15 15.40
N ARG A 81 0.32 -0.45 14.60
CA ARG A 81 0.03 0.91 14.17
C ARG A 81 -0.36 0.91 12.71
N LEU A 82 -1.47 1.56 12.41
CA LEU A 82 -1.94 1.75 11.05
C LEU A 82 -1.61 3.18 10.64
N ARG A 83 -0.99 3.34 9.47
CA ARG A 83 -0.56 4.64 8.94
C ARG A 83 -0.94 4.78 7.49
N SER A 84 -1.21 5.98 7.03
CA SER A 84 -1.18 6.27 5.60
C SER A 84 0.24 6.00 5.04
N VAL A 85 0.33 5.73 3.73
CA VAL A 85 1.65 5.55 3.08
C VAL A 85 2.53 6.78 3.24
N GLU A 86 1.97 8.00 3.19
CA GLU A 86 2.72 9.24 3.45
C GLU A 86 3.29 9.28 4.87
N GLN A 87 2.47 9.01 5.88
CA GLN A 87 2.93 8.98 7.28
C GLN A 87 4.00 7.91 7.49
N PHE A 88 3.86 6.73 6.87
CA PHE A 88 4.85 5.66 6.95
C PHE A 88 6.18 6.07 6.34
N VAL A 89 6.18 6.60 5.11
CA VAL A 89 7.39 7.07 4.41
C VAL A 89 8.12 8.17 5.19
N ALA A 90 7.38 9.12 5.77
CA ALA A 90 7.96 10.21 6.56
C ALA A 90 8.68 9.73 7.83
N HIS A 91 8.30 8.58 8.38
CA HIS A 91 8.93 8.00 9.58
C HIS A 91 10.09 7.04 9.28
N SER A 92 10.18 6.51 8.05
CA SER A 92 11.26 5.61 7.63
C SER A 92 12.50 6.32 7.08
N SER A 93 12.54 7.66 7.15
CA SER A 93 13.61 8.54 6.66
C SER A 93 14.52 8.99 7.79
#